data_AF-A0A660YX13-F1
#
_entry.id   AF-A0A660YX13-F1
#
_cell.length_a   1.000
_cell.length_b   1.000
_cell.length_c   1.000
_cell.angle_alpha   90.00
_cell.angle_beta   90.00
_cell.angle_gamma   90.00
#
_symmetry.space_group_name_H-M   'P 1'
#
loop_
_entity.id
_entity.type
_entity.pdbx_description
1 polymer ?
#
loop_
_entity_poly.entity_id
_entity_poly.type
_entity_poly.pdbx_seq_one_letter_code
_entity_poly.pdbx_strand_id
1 'polypeptide(L)'
;HFEAPNLKSDIKIIKSKVDAGADYVVTQMFFDNKFYFDFVDKCRAAGIDVPIIPGLKIITSKAQLHSVPKNFHVTIPDKLADEIDSANPEDVLNIGVEWAAK
;
A
#
# COMPACT_ATOMS: atom_id res chain seq x y z
N HIS A 1 5.12 8.34 5.46
CA HIS A 1 5.63 9.07 4.29
C HIS A 1 7.15 8.90 4.25
N PHE A 2 7.78 8.83 3.07
CA PHE A 2 9.24 8.59 2.99
C PHE A 2 10.07 9.74 3.58
N GLU A 3 9.52 10.97 3.58
CA GLU A 3 10.13 12.14 4.22
C GLU A 3 9.84 12.22 5.73
N ALA A 4 8.93 11.40 6.26
CA ALA A 4 8.65 11.40 7.69
C ALA A 4 9.79 10.70 8.43
N PRO A 5 10.24 11.23 9.58
CA PRO A 5 11.36 10.65 10.32
C PRO A 5 11.07 9.25 10.87
N ASN A 6 9.80 8.91 11.05
CA ASN A 6 9.30 7.58 11.39
C ASN A 6 7.77 7.55 11.29
N LEU A 7 7.21 6.34 11.36
CA LEU A 7 5.78 6.11 11.28
C LEU A 7 4.98 6.80 12.40
N LYS A 8 5.54 6.92 13.61
CA LYS A 8 4.86 7.57 14.74
C LYS A 8 4.63 9.06 14.47
N SER A 9 5.62 9.75 13.91
CA SER A 9 5.47 11.15 13.49
C SER A 9 4.47 11.31 12.34
N ASP A 10 4.49 10.38 11.38
CA ASP A 10 3.56 10.38 10.25
C ASP A 10 2.09 10.25 10.72
N ILE A 11 1.82 9.34 11.65
CA ILE A 11 0.48 9.14 12.23
C ILE A 11 -0.01 10.39 12.97
N LYS A 12 0.86 11.14 13.66
CA LYS A 12 0.48 12.41 14.29
C LYS A 12 -0.01 13.43 13.27
N ILE A 13 0.62 13.48 12.10
CA ILE A 13 0.20 14.37 11.01
C ILE A 13 -1.16 13.91 10.47
N ILE A 14 -1.36 12.60 10.26
CA ILE A 14 -2.66 12.06 9.85
C ILE A 14 -3.74 12.45 10.86
N LYS A 15 -3.48 12.27 12.16
CA LYS A 15 -4.39 12.70 13.22
C LYS A 15 -4.73 14.18 13.12
N SER A 16 -3.74 15.05 12.93
CA SER A 16 -4.01 16.50 12.78
C SER A 16 -4.92 16.84 11.59
N LYS A 17 -4.84 16.07 10.49
CA LYS A 17 -5.73 16.24 9.33
C LYS A 17 -7.16 15.80 9.65
N VAL A 18 -7.30 14.70 10.39
CA VAL A 18 -8.60 14.20 10.85
C VAL A 18 -9.23 15.15 11.87
N ASP A 19 -8.46 15.61 12.85
CA ASP A 19 -8.90 16.58 13.86
C ASP A 19 -9.28 17.94 13.20
N ALA A 20 -8.72 18.25 12.03
CA ALA A 20 -9.08 19.42 11.21
C ALA A 20 -10.33 19.21 10.33
N GLY A 21 -10.97 18.04 10.38
CA GLY A 21 -12.23 17.75 9.70
C GLY A 21 -12.14 16.82 8.48
N ALA A 22 -11.05 16.06 8.30
CA ALA A 22 -11.01 15.03 7.26
C ALA A 22 -11.89 13.83 7.62
N ASP A 23 -12.81 13.44 6.72
CA ASP A 23 -13.80 12.39 6.96
C ASP A 23 -13.28 10.96 6.77
N TYR A 24 -12.16 10.78 6.06
CA TYR A 24 -11.55 9.47 5.81
C TYR A 24 -10.08 9.61 5.40
N VAL A 25 -9.35 8.50 5.46
CA VAL A 25 -7.96 8.38 5.00
C VAL A 25 -7.91 7.38 3.85
N VAL A 26 -7.23 7.72 2.76
CA VAL A 26 -6.86 6.76 1.72
C VAL A 26 -5.38 6.45 1.86
N THR A 27 -5.05 5.17 1.94
CA THR A 27 -3.66 4.73 2.04
C THR A 27 -2.96 4.75 0.67
N GLN A 28 -1.64 4.85 0.69
CA GLN A 28 -0.84 4.52 -0.48
C GLN A 28 -0.94 3.01 -0.78
N MET A 29 -0.65 2.62 -2.02
CA MET A 29 -0.59 1.23 -2.45
C MET A 29 0.36 0.38 -1.60
N PHE A 30 -0.04 -0.86 -1.38
CA PHE A 30 0.75 -1.92 -0.75
C PHE A 30 0.45 -3.25 -1.46
N PHE A 31 1.35 -4.22 -1.32
CA PHE A 31 1.22 -5.56 -1.91
C PHE A 31 1.21 -6.68 -0.87
N ASP A 32 1.37 -6.33 0.41
CA ASP A 32 1.23 -7.22 1.56
C ASP A 32 0.22 -6.62 2.54
N ASN A 33 -0.88 -7.34 2.76
CA ASN A 33 -2.00 -6.94 3.61
C ASN A 33 -1.55 -6.67 5.06
N LYS A 34 -0.46 -7.30 5.52
CA LYS A 34 0.08 -7.07 6.86
C LYS A 34 0.43 -5.60 7.09
N PHE A 35 1.00 -4.91 6.09
CA PHE A 35 1.35 -3.49 6.24
C PHE A 35 0.12 -2.61 6.46
N TYR A 36 -0.98 -2.92 5.77
CA TYR A 36 -2.23 -2.20 5.93
C TYR A 36 -2.83 -2.40 7.32
N PHE A 37 -2.96 -3.65 7.78
CA PHE A 37 -3.54 -3.93 9.10
C PHE A 37 -2.68 -3.37 10.23
N ASP A 38 -1.35 -3.53 10.17
CA ASP A 38 -0.44 -2.92 11.14
C ASP A 38 -0.56 -1.38 11.17
N PHE A 39 -0.80 -0.75 10.02
CA PHE A 39 -1.01 0.69 9.92
C PHE A 39 -2.36 1.09 10.53
N VAL A 40 -3.44 0.38 10.22
CA VAL A 40 -4.77 0.60 10.80
C VAL A 40 -4.69 0.51 12.32
N ASP A 41 -4.10 -0.55 12.87
CA ASP A 41 -3.96 -0.75 14.32
C ASP A 41 -3.26 0.43 15.01
N LYS A 42 -2.17 0.94 14.40
CA LYS A 42 -1.44 2.09 14.93
C LYS A 42 -2.26 3.39 14.82
N CYS A 43 -3.04 3.56 13.75
CA CYS A 43 -3.96 4.69 13.62
C CYS A 43 -5.07 4.63 14.66
N ARG A 44 -5.66 3.45 14.90
CA ARG A 44 -6.68 3.25 15.95
C ARG A 44 -6.11 3.51 17.34
N ALA A 45 -4.91 3.02 17.63
CA ALA A 45 -4.20 3.30 18.88
C ALA A 45 -3.91 4.81 19.09
N ALA A 46 -3.90 5.60 18.02
CA ALA A 46 -3.75 7.06 18.07
C ALA A 46 -5.09 7.82 18.12
N GLY A 47 -6.24 7.14 18.17
CA GLY A 47 -7.56 7.75 18.18
C GLY A 47 -7.96 8.36 16.84
N ILE A 48 -7.52 7.75 15.74
CA ILE A 48 -8.03 8.06 14.39
C ILE A 48 -9.12 7.04 14.11
N ASP A 49 -10.39 7.45 14.14
CA ASP A 49 -11.55 6.55 14.01
C ASP A 49 -12.31 6.68 12.68
N VAL A 50 -11.92 7.64 11.84
CA VAL A 50 -12.45 7.76 10.48
C VAL A 50 -12.16 6.51 9.64
N PRO A 51 -12.97 6.21 8.61
CA PRO A 51 -12.67 5.14 7.66
C PRO A 51 -11.26 5.27 7.08
N ILE A 52 -10.54 4.15 7.05
CA ILE A 52 -9.25 4.03 6.38
C ILE A 52 -9.49 3.13 5.18
N ILE A 53 -9.28 3.65 3.98
CA ILE A 53 -9.57 2.98 2.72
C ILE A 53 -8.24 2.47 2.13
N PRO A 54 -8.13 1.17 1.81
CA PRO A 54 -6.93 0.63 1.19
C PRO A 54 -6.77 1.15 -0.23
N GLY A 55 -5.63 1.77 -0.53
CA GLY A 55 -5.23 2.05 -1.91
C GLY A 55 -4.69 0.77 -2.52
N LEU A 56 -5.29 0.26 -3.59
CA LEU A 56 -4.83 -0.95 -4.27
C LEU A 56 -4.26 -0.61 -5.64
N LYS A 57 -3.15 -1.27 -5.99
CA LYS A 57 -2.58 -1.21 -7.34
C LYS A 57 -2.42 -2.62 -7.89
N ILE A 58 -2.99 -2.84 -9.06
CA ILE A 58 -2.78 -4.08 -9.83
C ILE A 58 -1.48 -3.95 -10.62
N ILE A 59 -0.64 -4.98 -10.57
CA ILE A 59 0.52 -5.13 -11.46
C ILE A 59 0.01 -5.60 -12.83
N THR A 60 0.26 -4.82 -13.88
CA THR A 60 -0.27 -5.07 -15.22
C THR A 60 0.81 -5.33 -16.27
N SER A 61 2.09 -5.18 -15.90
CA SER A 61 3.22 -5.48 -16.79
C SER A 61 4.49 -5.77 -15.99
N LYS A 62 5.41 -6.57 -16.55
CA LYS A 62 6.69 -6.91 -15.89
C LYS A 62 7.52 -5.68 -15.52
N ALA A 63 7.48 -4.63 -16.34
CA ALA A 63 8.18 -3.37 -16.07
C ALA A 63 7.75 -2.70 -14.76
N GLN A 64 6.57 -3.03 -14.24
CA GLN A 64 6.08 -2.51 -12.96
C GLN A 64 6.79 -3.11 -11.75
N LEU A 65 7.45 -4.28 -11.88
CA LEU A 65 8.30 -4.83 -10.82
C LEU A 65 9.45 -3.87 -10.45
N HIS A 66 9.95 -3.08 -11.40
CA HIS A 66 11.00 -2.10 -11.15
C HIS A 66 10.47 -0.68 -10.96
N SER A 67 9.53 -0.25 -11.81
CA SER A 67 9.07 1.15 -11.78
C SER A 67 8.21 1.48 -10.56
N VAL A 68 7.43 0.53 -10.03
CA VAL A 68 6.55 0.77 -8.88
C VAL A 68 7.35 0.98 -7.59
N PRO A 69 8.26 0.07 -7.18
CA PRO A 69 9.10 0.29 -6.00
C PRO A 69 9.94 1.56 -6.09
N LYS A 70 10.50 1.82 -7.28
CA LYS A 70 11.35 2.99 -7.53
C LYS A 70 10.63 4.32 -7.30
N ASN A 71 9.38 4.42 -7.76
CA ASN A 71 8.65 5.69 -7.74
C ASN A 71 7.82 5.89 -6.48
N PHE A 72 7.35 4.81 -5.85
CA PHE A 72 6.40 4.87 -4.73
C PHE A 72 6.98 4.40 -3.41
N HIS A 73 8.25 3.98 -3.36
CA HIS A 73 8.93 3.52 -2.14
C HIS A 73 8.17 2.38 -1.44
N VAL A 74 7.74 1.41 -2.23
CA VAL A 74 6.92 0.25 -1.81
C VAL A 74 7.67 -1.05 -2.10
N THR A 75 7.48 -2.05 -1.24
CA THR A 75 8.03 -3.39 -1.44
C THR A 75 7.02 -4.28 -2.16
N ILE A 76 7.48 -4.98 -3.20
CA ILE A 76 6.74 -6.06 -3.85
C ILE A 76 7.19 -7.38 -3.19
N PRO A 77 6.27 -8.22 -2.68
CA PRO A 77 6.61 -9.51 -2.11
C PRO A 77 7.30 -10.43 -3.11
N ASP A 78 8.31 -11.18 -2.64
CA ASP A 78 9.09 -12.10 -3.46
C ASP A 78 8.19 -13.05 -4.25
N LYS A 79 7.16 -13.61 -3.60
CA LYS A 79 6.18 -14.50 -4.25
C LYS A 79 5.50 -13.86 -5.46
N LEU A 80 5.08 -12.59 -5.36
CA LEU A 80 4.45 -11.88 -6.47
C LEU A 80 5.49 -11.56 -7.56
N ALA A 81 6.70 -11.15 -7.16
CA ALA A 81 7.78 -10.86 -8.10
C ALA A 81 8.16 -12.10 -8.92
N ASP A 82 8.37 -13.24 -8.26
CA ASP A 82 8.71 -14.52 -8.89
C ASP A 82 7.63 -15.00 -9.88
N GLU A 83 6.36 -14.86 -9.50
CA GLU A 83 5.22 -15.23 -10.34
C GLU A 83 5.14 -14.35 -11.61
N ILE A 84 5.35 -13.04 -11.47
CA ILE A 84 5.34 -12.10 -12.59
C ILE A 84 6.57 -12.25 -13.48
N ASP A 85 7.75 -12.50 -12.91
CA ASP A 85 9.00 -12.69 -13.66
C ASP A 85 8.96 -13.96 -14.51
N SER A 86 8.36 -15.04 -14.00
CA SER A 86 8.21 -16.31 -14.72
C SER A 86 7.07 -16.36 -15.74
N ALA A 87 6.10 -15.45 -15.67
CA ALA A 87 4.91 -15.43 -16.54
C ALA A 87 5.18 -14.96 -17.99
N ASN A 88 4.29 -15.25 -18.93
CA ASN A 88 4.28 -14.55 -20.22
C ASN A 88 3.68 -13.15 -20.06
N PRO A 89 4.06 -12.15 -20.88
CA PRO A 89 3.54 -10.77 -20.77
C PRO A 89 2.01 -10.66 -20.74
N GLU A 90 1.31 -11.50 -21.49
CA GLU A 90 -0.15 -11.57 -21.57
C GLU A 90 -0.82 -12.04 -20.26
N ASP A 91 -0.13 -12.85 -19.46
CA ASP A 91 -0.66 -13.44 -18.23
C ASP A 91 -0.50 -12.50 -17.02
N VAL A 92 0.39 -11.52 -17.11
CA VAL A 92 0.76 -10.61 -16.01
C VAL A 92 -0.44 -9.90 -15.41
N LEU A 93 -1.38 -9.44 -16.24
CA LEU A 93 -2.58 -8.76 -15.77
C LEU A 93 -3.44 -9.69 -14.89
N ASN A 94 -3.62 -10.95 -15.31
CA ASN A 94 -4.43 -11.91 -14.57
C ASN A 94 -3.80 -12.22 -13.21
N ILE A 95 -2.49 -12.45 -13.18
CA ILE A 95 -1.74 -12.66 -11.92
C ILE A 95 -1.92 -11.45 -10.99
N GLY A 96 -1.78 -10.23 -11.52
CA GLY A 96 -1.97 -9.02 -10.73
C GLY A 96 -3.39 -8.87 -10.17
N VAL A 97 -4.42 -9.22 -10.95
CA VAL A 97 -5.83 -9.20 -10.51
C VAL A 97 -6.06 -10.25 -9.41
N GLU A 98 -5.59 -11.47 -9.62
CA GLU A 98 -5.69 -12.55 -8.64
C GLU A 98 -4.94 -12.23 -7.35
N TRP A 99 -3.80 -11.54 -7.44
CA TRP A 99 -3.08 -11.07 -6.27
C TRP A 99 -3.88 -10.04 -5.48
N ALA A 100 -4.45 -9.05 -6.17
CA ALA A 100 -5.23 -7.98 -5.54
C ALA A 100 -6.54 -8.46 -4.90
N ALA A 101 -7.04 -9.63 -5.30
CA ALA A 101 -8.26 -10.24 -4.75
C ALA A 101 -8.04 -11.09 -3.49
N LYS A 102 -6.78 -11.31 -3.07
CA LYS A 102 -6.39 -12.11 -1.89
C LYS A 102 -6.34 -11.28 -0.60
#